data_AF-A0A1R2BL10-F1
#
_entry.id   AF-A0A1R2BL10-F1
#
_cell.length_a   1.000
_cell.length_b   1.000
_cell.length_c   1.000
_cell.angle_alpha   90.00
_cell.angle_beta   90.00
_cell.angle_gamma   90.00
#
_symmetry.space_group_name_H-M   'P 1'
#
loop_
_entity.id
_entity.type
_entity.pdbx_description
1 polymer ?
#
loop_
_entity_poly.entity_id
_entity_poly.type
_entity_poly.pdbx_seq_one_letter_code
_entity_poly.pdbx_strand_id
1 'polypeptide(L)'
;MIAALLFFYLPLAYSQECFDINEVDFTFYCRSGSDDWIVSSDYPNGLWATVISNPNLVWAVIPESDFIWKNPTYGACNITVTKSFFLIASATSVNLYLVCDDYATATINDLNSCKATYGSVSICDMTSAIKTGLNELKIEAQNTGGNGGLSYKLEVNIRL
;
A
#
# COMPACT_ATOMS: atom_id res chain seq x y z
N MET A 1 29.76 -21.24 67.61
CA MET A 1 28.73 -20.71 66.70
C MET A 1 29.25 -20.86 65.28
N ILE A 2 28.68 -21.78 64.50
CA ILE A 2 29.04 -22.01 63.10
C ILE A 2 27.80 -21.61 62.29
N ALA A 3 27.93 -20.57 61.48
CA ALA A 3 26.87 -20.11 60.58
C ALA A 3 27.04 -20.83 59.23
N ALA A 4 26.08 -21.70 58.89
CA ALA A 4 26.01 -22.32 57.58
C ALA A 4 25.26 -21.39 56.62
N LEU A 5 25.94 -20.88 55.61
CA LEU A 5 25.34 -20.12 54.51
C LEU A 5 24.85 -21.12 53.44
N LEU A 6 23.53 -21.28 53.31
CA LEU A 6 22.90 -22.00 52.21
C LEU A 6 22.74 -21.05 51.01
N PHE A 7 23.58 -21.22 50.00
CA PHE A 7 23.39 -20.60 48.69
C PHE A 7 22.36 -21.41 47.90
N PHE A 8 21.13 -20.91 47.81
CA PHE A 8 20.15 -21.39 46.85
C PHE A 8 20.54 -20.93 45.45
N TYR A 9 21.15 -21.82 44.67
CA TYR A 9 21.24 -21.67 43.21
C TYR A 9 19.85 -21.95 42.62
N LEU A 10 19.12 -20.88 42.29
CA LEU A 10 17.98 -20.97 41.38
C LEU A 10 18.52 -21.03 39.95
N PRO A 11 18.44 -22.17 39.23
CA PRO A 11 18.61 -22.12 37.79
C PRO A 11 17.42 -21.34 37.24
N LEU A 12 17.67 -20.12 36.75
CA LEU A 12 16.76 -19.45 35.83
C LEU A 12 16.61 -20.37 34.62
N ALA A 13 15.54 -21.16 34.62
CA ALA A 13 15.09 -21.88 33.43
C ALA A 13 14.67 -20.81 32.41
N TYR A 14 15.63 -20.39 31.59
CA TYR A 14 15.38 -19.57 30.42
C TYR A 14 14.67 -20.49 29.43
N SER A 15 13.33 -20.56 29.50
CA SER A 15 12.55 -21.14 28.41
C SER A 15 12.67 -20.18 27.24
N GLN A 16 13.65 -20.42 26.36
CA GLN A 16 13.49 -20.04 24.98
C GLN A 16 12.33 -20.89 24.46
N GLU A 17 11.10 -20.35 24.56
CA GLU A 17 10.06 -20.85 23.69
C GLU A 17 10.59 -20.68 22.26
N CYS A 18 10.74 -21.79 21.56
CA CYS A 18 11.14 -21.77 20.17
C CYS A 18 10.10 -20.93 19.44
N PHE A 19 10.54 -19.78 18.94
CA PHE A 19 9.72 -18.92 18.11
C PHE A 19 9.29 -19.75 16.88
N ASP A 20 8.02 -20.16 16.85
CA ASP A 20 7.49 -20.86 15.69
C ASP A 20 7.33 -19.82 14.60
N ILE A 21 8.19 -19.92 13.59
CA ILE A 21 8.20 -18.98 12.47
C ILE A 21 6.82 -18.97 11.77
N ASN A 22 6.10 -20.10 11.81
CA ASN A 22 4.76 -20.29 11.25
C ASN A 22 3.63 -19.52 11.98
N GLU A 23 3.93 -18.87 13.11
CA GLU A 23 2.99 -18.05 13.88
C GLU A 23 3.08 -16.55 13.58
N VAL A 24 4.04 -16.11 12.76
CA VAL A 24 4.20 -14.67 12.50
C VAL A 24 3.49 -14.25 11.22
N ASP A 25 2.37 -13.58 11.41
CA ASP A 25 1.65 -12.87 10.36
C ASP A 25 2.09 -11.41 10.31
N PHE A 26 2.64 -11.01 9.16
CA PHE A 26 2.97 -9.62 8.86
C PHE A 26 2.01 -9.08 7.80
N THR A 27 1.35 -7.97 8.11
CA THR A 27 0.65 -7.17 7.13
C THR A 27 1.39 -5.85 6.94
N PHE A 28 1.72 -5.51 5.70
CA PHE A 28 2.18 -4.16 5.39
C PHE A 28 1.28 -3.50 4.34
N TYR A 29 1.34 -2.17 4.34
CA TYR A 29 0.49 -1.33 3.51
C TYR A 29 1.32 -0.41 2.63
N CYS A 30 0.96 -0.31 1.35
CA CYS A 30 1.36 0.79 0.48
C CYS A 30 0.10 1.60 0.17
N ARG A 31 0.09 2.88 0.51
CA ARG A 31 -1.13 3.72 0.45
C ARG A 31 -0.85 5.05 -0.19
N SER A 32 -1.90 5.64 -0.78
CA SER A 32 -1.83 7.00 -1.30
C SER A 32 -1.63 8.03 -0.19
N GLY A 33 -0.78 9.02 -0.45
CA GLY A 33 -0.44 10.12 0.45
C GLY A 33 0.35 11.22 -0.26
N SER A 34 0.70 12.28 0.47
CA SER A 34 1.50 13.40 -0.07
C SER A 34 2.94 13.01 -0.45
N ASP A 35 3.38 11.81 -0.07
CA ASP A 35 4.66 11.20 -0.43
C ASP A 35 4.60 10.36 -1.71
N ASP A 36 3.51 10.44 -2.48
CA ASP A 36 3.44 9.89 -3.83
C ASP A 36 4.18 10.78 -4.83
N TRP A 37 5.01 10.16 -5.67
CA TRP A 37 5.59 10.82 -6.82
C TRP A 37 4.69 10.63 -8.04
N ILE A 38 4.12 11.74 -8.51
CA ILE A 38 3.20 11.78 -9.63
C ILE A 38 3.94 12.25 -10.88
N VAL A 39 3.79 11.53 -11.99
CA VAL A 39 4.22 11.96 -13.33
C VAL A 39 3.01 12.24 -14.20
N SER A 40 3.06 13.29 -15.02
CA SER A 40 2.01 13.62 -15.99
C SER A 40 2.59 14.38 -17.18
N SER A 41 1.78 14.67 -18.21
CA SER A 41 2.20 15.49 -19.36
C SER A 41 2.75 16.87 -18.95
N ASP A 42 2.15 17.47 -17.93
CA ASP A 42 2.48 18.82 -17.47
C ASP A 42 3.69 18.82 -16.52
N TYR A 43 3.97 17.66 -15.93
CA TYR A 43 5.07 17.44 -15.00
C TYR A 43 5.83 16.16 -15.39
N PRO A 44 6.59 16.20 -16.51
CA PRO A 44 7.26 15.02 -17.06
C PRO A 44 8.39 14.51 -16.16
N ASN A 45 8.99 15.39 -15.35
CA ASN A 45 9.98 15.01 -14.35
C ASN A 45 9.34 14.61 -13.01
N GLY A 46 8.02 14.74 -12.90
CA GLY A 46 7.21 14.45 -11.73
C GLY A 46 7.18 15.54 -10.65
N LEU A 47 6.30 15.32 -9.68
CA LEU A 47 6.11 16.15 -8.49
C LEU A 47 5.56 15.31 -7.33
N TRP A 48 5.70 15.84 -6.12
CA TRP A 48 4.98 15.29 -4.97
C TRP A 48 3.47 15.51 -5.10
N ALA A 49 2.71 14.50 -4.72
CA ALA A 49 1.27 14.53 -4.73
C ALA A 49 0.70 15.63 -3.83
N THR A 50 -0.34 16.28 -4.33
CA THR A 50 -1.21 17.13 -3.52
C THR A 50 -2.33 16.27 -2.96
N VAL A 51 -2.45 16.21 -1.63
CA VAL A 51 -3.63 15.64 -0.97
C VAL A 51 -4.81 16.57 -1.24
N ILE A 52 -5.88 16.01 -1.80
CA ILE A 52 -7.11 16.72 -2.07
C ILE A 52 -8.18 16.29 -1.07
N SER A 53 -8.96 17.25 -0.59
CA SER A 53 -10.20 16.92 0.12
C SER A 53 -11.10 16.14 -0.84
N ASN A 54 -11.70 15.05 -0.40
CA ASN A 54 -12.74 14.35 -1.16
C ASN A 54 -13.86 15.37 -1.50
N PRO A 55 -13.90 15.88 -2.74
CA PRO A 55 -14.74 17.03 -3.07
C PRO A 55 -16.19 16.62 -3.27
N ASN A 56 -16.47 15.31 -3.34
CA ASN A 56 -17.77 14.77 -3.68
C ASN A 56 -18.13 13.65 -2.68
N LEU A 57 -19.25 13.79 -1.96
CA LEU A 57 -19.78 12.77 -1.04
C LEU A 57 -20.08 11.40 -1.72
N VAL A 58 -19.86 11.31 -3.03
CA VAL A 58 -20.06 10.13 -3.88
C VAL A 58 -18.80 9.28 -3.97
N TRP A 59 -17.59 9.84 -3.81
CA TRP A 59 -16.39 9.02 -3.89
C TRP A 59 -16.24 8.18 -2.63
N ALA A 60 -16.23 6.87 -2.81
CA ALA A 60 -16.02 5.94 -1.73
C ALA A 60 -14.63 6.14 -1.10
N VAL A 61 -14.56 6.00 0.22
CA VAL A 61 -13.34 6.24 1.00
C VAL A 61 -12.63 4.93 1.27
N ILE A 62 -11.32 4.89 1.01
CA ILE A 62 -10.45 3.81 1.46
C ILE A 62 -9.88 4.23 2.82
N PRO A 63 -10.12 3.48 3.90
CA PRO A 63 -9.60 3.84 5.22
C PRO A 63 -8.08 4.01 5.21
N GLU A 64 -7.62 5.08 5.87
CA GLU A 64 -6.20 5.39 6.06
C GLU A 64 -5.43 5.73 4.77
N SER A 65 -6.13 6.01 3.68
CA SER A 65 -5.56 6.48 2.41
C SER A 65 -6.12 7.86 2.07
N ASP A 66 -5.26 8.71 1.53
CA ASP A 66 -5.66 10.05 1.09
C ASP A 66 -6.06 10.02 -0.39
N PHE A 67 -6.99 10.90 -0.77
CA PHE A 67 -7.13 11.25 -2.18
C PHE A 67 -5.98 12.16 -2.59
N ILE A 68 -5.31 11.79 -3.68
CA ILE A 68 -4.15 12.49 -4.22
C ILE A 68 -4.38 12.89 -5.67
N TRP A 69 -3.75 14.00 -6.07
CA TRP A 69 -3.64 14.41 -7.46
C TRP A 69 -2.41 15.30 -7.68
N LYS A 70 -2.10 15.68 -8.92
CA LYS A 70 -0.96 16.57 -9.22
C LYS A 70 -1.14 17.99 -8.65
N ASN A 71 -2.33 18.56 -8.81
CA ASN A 71 -2.68 19.93 -8.41
C ASN A 71 -4.21 20.05 -8.48
N PRO A 72 -4.90 20.77 -7.59
CA PRO A 72 -6.34 21.07 -7.67
C PRO A 72 -6.72 21.99 -8.85
N THR A 73 -6.25 21.67 -10.06
CA THR A 73 -6.66 22.31 -11.30
C THR A 73 -7.74 21.48 -11.97
N TYR A 74 -8.85 22.13 -12.31
CA TYR A 74 -9.92 21.52 -13.08
C TYR A 74 -9.45 21.25 -14.52
N GLY A 75 -9.63 20.02 -15.02
CA GLY A 75 -9.34 19.72 -16.41
C GLY A 75 -8.96 18.27 -16.68
N ALA A 76 -9.07 17.89 -17.95
CA ALA A 76 -8.66 16.57 -18.41
C ALA A 76 -7.15 16.39 -18.25
N CYS A 77 -6.73 15.32 -17.57
CA CYS A 77 -5.33 15.00 -17.39
C CYS A 77 -5.15 13.54 -16.96
N ASN A 78 -4.02 12.96 -17.34
CA ASN A 78 -3.61 11.65 -16.86
C ASN A 78 -2.41 11.80 -15.92
N ILE A 79 -2.39 10.99 -14.88
CA ILE A 79 -1.26 10.86 -13.96
C ILE A 79 -0.79 9.41 -13.91
N THR A 80 0.50 9.23 -13.65
CA THR A 80 1.10 7.94 -13.32
C THR A 80 1.73 8.03 -11.94
N VAL A 81 1.46 7.03 -11.11
CA VAL A 81 2.08 6.83 -9.80
C VAL A 81 2.84 5.51 -9.85
N THR A 82 4.08 5.52 -9.38
CA THR A 82 4.91 4.31 -9.25
C THR A 82 5.43 4.21 -7.83
N LYS A 83 5.15 3.08 -7.16
CA LYS A 83 5.65 2.76 -5.82
C LYS A 83 6.42 1.45 -5.85
N SER A 84 7.66 1.49 -5.42
CA SER A 84 8.46 0.28 -5.21
C SER A 84 8.34 -0.20 -3.76
N PHE A 85 8.27 -1.51 -3.56
CA PHE A 85 8.24 -2.12 -2.24
C PHE A 85 8.98 -3.47 -2.24
N PHE A 86 9.49 -3.90 -1.10
CA PHE A 86 10.31 -5.09 -0.99
C PHE A 86 9.65 -6.13 -0.08
N LEU A 87 9.58 -7.38 -0.56
CA LEU A 87 9.08 -8.51 0.22
C LEU A 87 10.22 -9.42 0.66
N ILE A 88 10.28 -9.68 1.97
CA ILE A 88 11.27 -10.59 2.55
C ILE A 88 10.91 -12.08 2.35
N ALA A 89 9.63 -12.37 2.10
CA ALA A 89 9.11 -13.71 1.87
C ALA A 89 7.88 -13.66 0.95
N SER A 90 7.39 -14.82 0.54
CA SER A 90 6.21 -14.94 -0.31
C SER A 90 4.96 -14.40 0.39
N ALA A 91 4.17 -13.59 -0.32
CA ALA A 91 2.89 -13.13 0.18
C ALA A 91 1.86 -14.29 0.19
N THR A 92 1.05 -14.36 1.24
CA THR A 92 -0.10 -15.27 1.32
C THR A 92 -1.33 -14.67 0.63
N SER A 93 -1.48 -13.35 0.68
CA SER A 93 -2.49 -12.61 -0.08
C SER A 93 -2.07 -11.18 -0.33
N VAL A 94 -2.55 -10.63 -1.45
CA VAL A 94 -2.28 -9.26 -1.88
C VAL A 94 -3.57 -8.66 -2.42
N ASN A 95 -4.13 -7.68 -1.71
CA ASN A 95 -5.36 -7.00 -2.11
C ASN A 95 -5.07 -5.54 -2.44
N LEU A 96 -5.43 -5.11 -3.65
CA LEU A 96 -5.41 -3.70 -4.02
C LEU A 96 -6.83 -3.13 -3.94
N TYR A 97 -6.98 -2.10 -3.12
CA TYR A 97 -8.13 -1.22 -3.06
C TYR A 97 -7.82 0.02 -3.88
N LEU A 98 -8.72 0.39 -4.79
CA LEU A 98 -8.51 1.50 -5.72
C LEU A 98 -9.81 2.28 -5.93
N VAL A 99 -9.74 3.59 -5.77
CA VAL A 99 -10.81 4.55 -6.10
C VAL A 99 -10.21 5.65 -6.95
N CYS A 100 -10.91 6.08 -7.99
CA CYS A 100 -10.46 7.16 -8.86
C CYS A 100 -11.61 7.99 -9.42
N ASP A 101 -11.25 9.16 -9.95
CA ASP A 101 -12.07 10.02 -10.79
C ASP A 101 -11.22 10.40 -12.03
N ASP A 102 -11.48 9.89 -13.24
CA ASP A 102 -12.63 9.07 -13.70
C ASP A 102 -12.30 7.58 -13.83
N TYR A 103 -11.09 7.25 -14.26
CA TYR A 103 -10.65 5.88 -14.53
C TYR A 103 -9.25 5.65 -14.00
N ALA A 104 -8.96 4.44 -13.55
CA ALA A 104 -7.59 4.05 -13.22
C ALA A 104 -7.33 2.60 -13.59
N THR A 105 -6.09 2.32 -14.00
CA THR A 105 -5.58 0.96 -14.17
C THR A 105 -4.32 0.82 -13.33
N ALA A 106 -4.25 -0.24 -12.53
CA ALA A 106 -3.11 -0.56 -11.71
C ALA A 106 -2.54 -1.94 -12.07
N THR A 107 -1.22 -2.06 -12.05
CA THR A 107 -0.46 -3.30 -12.28
C THR A 107 0.59 -3.48 -11.19
N ILE A 108 0.99 -4.74 -10.93
CA ILE A 108 2.17 -5.04 -10.13
C ILE A 108 3.19 -5.78 -10.99
N ASN A 109 4.41 -5.26 -11.09
CA ASN A 109 5.46 -5.80 -11.97
C ASN A 109 5.00 -5.95 -13.43
N ASP A 110 4.16 -5.02 -13.91
CA ASP A 110 3.47 -5.09 -15.21
C ASP A 110 2.59 -6.35 -15.42
N LEU A 111 2.27 -7.06 -14.34
CA LEU A 111 1.39 -8.22 -14.30
C LEU A 111 0.11 -7.88 -13.54
N ASN A 112 -0.98 -8.56 -13.92
CA ASN A 112 -2.36 -8.36 -13.45
C ASN A 112 -2.85 -6.90 -13.61
N SER A 113 -4.12 -6.72 -13.98
CA SER A 113 -4.69 -5.38 -14.08
C SER A 113 -5.87 -5.25 -13.13
N CYS A 114 -5.79 -4.30 -12.21
CA CYS A 114 -6.95 -3.83 -11.46
C CYS A 114 -7.46 -2.55 -12.10
N LYS A 115 -8.76 -2.51 -12.43
CA LYS A 115 -9.38 -1.33 -13.02
C LYS A 115 -10.36 -0.71 -12.06
N ALA A 116 -10.32 0.61 -11.93
CA ALA A 116 -11.31 1.39 -11.21
C ALA A 116 -12.04 2.35 -12.17
N THR A 117 -13.30 2.58 -11.85
CA THR A 117 -14.19 3.51 -12.52
C THR A 117 -14.75 4.46 -11.49
N TYR A 118 -15.08 5.67 -11.93
CA TYR A 118 -15.59 6.81 -11.17
C TYR A 118 -16.21 6.47 -9.80
N GLY A 119 -15.56 6.94 -8.74
CA GLY A 119 -16.09 7.03 -7.39
C GLY A 119 -16.36 5.72 -6.64
N SER A 120 -16.23 4.56 -7.29
CA SER A 120 -16.45 3.24 -6.68
C SER A 120 -15.14 2.60 -6.25
N VAL A 121 -15.14 1.87 -5.12
CA VAL A 121 -13.98 1.06 -4.71
C VAL A 121 -13.92 -0.19 -5.58
N SER A 122 -12.83 -0.34 -6.32
CA SER A 122 -12.41 -1.61 -6.89
C SER A 122 -11.50 -2.34 -5.90
N ILE A 123 -11.77 -3.63 -5.69
CA ILE A 123 -10.95 -4.52 -4.87
C ILE A 123 -10.46 -5.64 -5.77
N CYS A 124 -9.15 -5.80 -5.87
CA CYS A 124 -8.52 -6.76 -6.77
C CYS A 124 -7.51 -7.64 -6.02
N ASP A 125 -7.61 -8.94 -6.23
CA ASP A 125 -6.57 -9.88 -5.84
C ASP A 125 -5.38 -9.76 -6.81
N MET A 126 -4.23 -9.35 -6.26
CA MET A 126 -2.98 -9.14 -7.00
C MET A 126 -1.92 -10.18 -6.62
N THR A 127 -2.30 -11.26 -5.92
CA THR A 127 -1.36 -12.22 -5.32
C THR A 127 -0.46 -12.87 -6.38
N SER A 128 -0.99 -13.20 -7.56
CA SER A 128 -0.21 -13.85 -8.62
C SER A 128 0.79 -12.93 -9.34
N ALA A 129 0.73 -11.61 -9.13
CA ALA A 129 1.64 -10.64 -9.74
C ALA A 129 2.86 -10.32 -8.86
N ILE A 130 2.84 -10.76 -7.61
CA ILE A 130 3.87 -10.48 -6.61
C ILE A 130 4.97 -11.53 -6.63
N LYS A 131 6.20 -11.10 -6.29
CA LYS A 131 7.36 -11.97 -6.08
C LYS A 131 8.08 -11.61 -4.78
N THR A 132 8.86 -12.55 -4.24
CA THR A 132 9.84 -12.22 -3.19
C THR A 132 10.89 -11.25 -3.75
N GLY A 133 11.32 -10.28 -2.94
CA GLY A 133 12.24 -9.23 -3.34
C GLY A 133 11.54 -7.94 -3.78
N LEU A 134 12.17 -7.21 -4.71
CA LEU A 134 11.68 -5.91 -5.18
C LEU A 134 10.46 -6.07 -6.10
N ASN A 135 9.38 -5.37 -5.78
CA ASN A 135 8.17 -5.26 -6.57
C ASN A 135 7.89 -3.80 -6.90
N GLU A 136 7.12 -3.59 -7.97
CA GLU A 136 6.64 -2.27 -8.37
C GLU A 136 5.12 -2.29 -8.52
N LEU A 137 4.42 -1.40 -7.82
CA LEU A 137 3.04 -1.04 -8.09
C LEU A 137 3.03 0.19 -9.01
N LYS A 138 2.37 0.06 -10.16
CA LYS A 138 2.17 1.15 -11.11
C LYS A 138 0.68 1.42 -11.24
N ILE A 139 0.28 2.68 -11.13
CA ILE A 139 -1.11 3.12 -11.28
C ILE A 139 -1.16 4.24 -12.31
N GLU A 140 -1.98 4.07 -13.34
CA GLU A 140 -2.28 5.08 -14.36
C GLU A 140 -3.71 5.54 -14.14
N ALA A 141 -3.90 6.79 -13.72
CA ALA A 141 -5.20 7.40 -13.50
C ALA A 141 -5.48 8.47 -14.56
N GLN A 142 -6.72 8.51 -15.03
CA GLN A 142 -7.20 9.40 -16.08
C GLN A 142 -8.40 10.17 -15.57
N ASN A 143 -8.31 11.50 -15.64
CA ASN A 143 -9.41 12.42 -15.45
C ASN A 143 -9.81 12.99 -16.81
N THR A 144 -11.10 12.96 -17.14
CA THR A 144 -11.63 13.47 -18.41
C THR A 144 -12.16 14.90 -18.31
N GLY A 145 -12.31 15.42 -17.09
CA GLY A 145 -12.70 16.81 -16.83
C GLY A 145 -12.96 17.05 -15.34
N GLY A 146 -13.19 18.30 -14.92
CA GLY A 146 -13.49 18.57 -13.51
C GLY A 146 -12.32 18.25 -12.57
N ASN A 147 -12.64 17.82 -11.34
CA ASN A 147 -11.67 17.47 -10.31
C ASN A 147 -11.17 16.04 -10.52
N GLY A 148 -9.86 15.86 -10.70
CA GLY A 148 -9.25 14.53 -10.67
C GLY A 148 -8.95 14.08 -9.24
N GLY A 149 -9.00 12.78 -9.01
CA GLY A 149 -8.66 12.19 -7.72
C GLY A 149 -8.29 10.72 -7.84
N LEU A 150 -7.32 10.30 -7.04
CA LEU A 150 -6.90 8.91 -6.92
C LEU A 150 -6.71 8.58 -5.45
N SER A 151 -7.25 7.45 -4.98
CA SER A 151 -6.95 6.90 -3.67
C SER A 151 -6.69 5.40 -3.82
N TYR A 152 -5.67 4.88 -3.14
CA TYR A 152 -5.35 3.46 -3.19
C TYR A 152 -4.79 2.96 -1.86
N LYS A 153 -4.94 1.65 -1.64
CA LYS A 153 -4.30 0.90 -0.55
C LYS A 153 -3.97 -0.49 -1.09
N LEU A 154 -2.70 -0.85 -1.09
CA LEU A 154 -2.22 -2.20 -1.30
C LEU A 154 -2.00 -2.82 0.08
N GLU A 155 -2.73 -3.88 0.38
CA GLU A 155 -2.55 -4.70 1.57
C GLU A 155 -1.84 -5.98 1.17
N VAL A 156 -0.72 -6.27 1.83
CA VAL A 156 0.06 -7.48 1.58
C VAL A 156 0.23 -8.23 2.87
N ASN A 157 -0.22 -9.47 2.87
CA ASN A 157 -0.09 -10.40 3.99
C ASN A 157 1.04 -11.38 3.69
N ILE A 158 1.92 -11.57 4.66
CA ILE A 158 3.04 -12.49 4.63
C ILE A 158 2.93 -13.35 5.88
N ARG A 159 3.09 -14.66 5.72
CA ARG A 159 3.24 -15.59 6.82
C ARG A 159 4.63 -16.21 6.72
N LEU A 160 5.45 -16.01 7.75
CA LEU A 160 6.80 -16.56 7.79
C LEU A 160 6.80 -18.03 8.25
#